data_AF-A0A7S2ID63-F1
#
_entry.id   AF-A0A7S2ID63-F1
#
_cell.length_a   1.000
_cell.length_b   1.000
_cell.length_c   1.000
_cell.angle_alpha   90.00
_cell.angle_beta   90.00
_cell.angle_gamma   90.00
#
_symmetry.space_group_name_H-M   'P 1'
#
loop_
_entity.id
_entity.type
_entity.pdbx_description
1 polymer ?
#
loop_
_entity_poly.entity_id
_entity_poly.type
_entity_poly.pdbx_seq_one_letter_code
_entity_poly.pdbx_strand_id
1 'polypeptide(L)'
;RHLSRNGKRMLVKVSAPLMRLEERAERERIEMRLKDDANAEISAMEGLRCGQCDNDQPPAYAVFTRKLNRRQKFDRSRKGDRLFSPLERQRLVFSIIEGVAELGGAELDLDDLVGRKIFSTYFALHSAEQLELKLTWASWRAVRMWPWTLHGLPRRILPDLGICQQPLDSVRDYFGEKVAFYFAWMEHYTISLIVLSLLSLVFLIDQPTWLSSYSAYTIAVFAAIVAMWTTGYYQSWTRFNAALEYKWCMQSYKAN
;
A
#
# COMPACT_ATOMS: atom_id res chain seq x y z
N ARG A 1 -19.58 -13.31 23.93
CA ARG A 1 -18.78 -14.55 23.95
C ARG A 1 -19.59 -15.60 23.19
N HIS A 2 -18.97 -16.34 22.28
CA HIS A 2 -19.66 -17.37 21.50
C HIS A 2 -18.98 -18.71 21.73
N LEU A 3 -19.76 -19.77 21.98
CA LEU A 3 -19.23 -21.12 22.05
C LEU A 3 -18.98 -21.62 20.62
N SER A 4 -17.86 -22.32 20.42
CA SER A 4 -17.64 -23.07 19.17
C SER A 4 -18.68 -24.17 19.04
N ARG A 5 -19.04 -24.54 17.80
CA ARG A 5 -19.97 -25.63 17.48
C ARG A 5 -19.61 -26.95 18.17
N ASN A 6 -18.33 -27.18 18.43
CA ASN A 6 -17.84 -28.40 19.08
C ASN A 6 -17.77 -28.28 20.62
N GLY A 7 -18.16 -27.15 21.21
CA GLY A 7 -18.09 -26.88 22.66
C GLY A 7 -16.68 -26.75 23.25
N LYS A 8 -15.64 -27.15 22.51
CA LYS A 8 -14.24 -27.19 22.98
C LYS A 8 -13.53 -25.83 23.05
N ARG A 9 -14.09 -24.79 22.41
CA ARG A 9 -13.45 -23.46 22.33
C ARG A 9 -14.46 -22.36 22.59
N MET A 10 -14.04 -21.36 23.36
CA MET A 10 -14.79 -20.13 23.58
C MET A 10 -14.19 -19.01 22.72
N LEU A 11 -15.02 -18.39 21.88
CA LEU A 11 -14.65 -17.26 21.04
C LEU A 11 -15.05 -15.95 21.74
N VAL A 12 -14.07 -15.08 21.94
CA VAL A 12 -14.28 -13.74 22.49
C VAL A 12 -14.08 -12.74 21.36
N LYS A 13 -15.13 -12.00 21.01
CA LYS A 13 -15.03 -10.88 20.08
C LYS A 13 -14.68 -9.64 20.88
N VAL A 14 -13.59 -8.99 20.50
CA VAL A 14 -13.15 -7.72 21.08
C VAL A 14 -13.45 -6.59 20.10
N SER A 15 -13.99 -5.49 20.61
CA SER A 15 -14.24 -4.28 19.83
C SER A 15 -14.19 -3.06 20.73
N ALA A 16 -13.62 -1.96 20.24
CA ALA A 16 -13.60 -0.68 20.95
C ALA A 16 -14.65 0.29 20.38
N PRO A 17 -15.29 1.12 21.23
CA PRO A 17 -16.16 2.19 20.77
C PRO A 17 -15.34 3.28 20.07
N LEU A 18 -15.98 4.01 19.14
CA LEU A 18 -15.30 5.02 18.32
C LEU A 18 -14.57 6.09 19.16
N MET A 19 -15.17 6.52 20.27
CA MET A 19 -14.55 7.50 21.18
C MET A 19 -13.20 7.03 21.74
N ARG A 20 -13.07 5.75 22.10
CA ARG A 20 -11.82 5.17 22.59
C ARG A 20 -10.76 5.04 21.49
N LEU A 21 -11.21 4.74 20.27
CA LEU A 21 -10.33 4.69 19.10
C LEU A 21 -9.77 6.08 18.77
N GLU A 22 -10.61 7.12 18.79
CA GLU A 22 -10.19 8.51 18.55
C GLU A 22 -9.19 9.01 19.60
N GLU A 23 -9.45 8.71 20.88
CA GLU A 23 -8.53 9.07 21.97
C GLU A 23 -7.16 8.39 21.79
N ARG A 24 -7.17 7.10 21.45
CA ARG A 24 -5.92 6.36 21.24
C ARG A 24 -5.19 6.84 19.98
N ALA A 25 -5.89 7.11 18.89
CA ALA A 25 -5.32 7.62 17.65
C ALA A 25 -4.66 8.99 17.82
N GLU A 26 -5.28 9.90 18.58
CA GLU A 26 -4.70 11.22 18.91
C GLU A 26 -3.44 11.08 19.77
N ARG A 27 -3.43 10.11 20.71
CA ARG A 27 -2.26 9.82 21.56
C ARG A 27 -1.09 9.21 20.79
N GLU A 28 -1.38 8.27 19.89
CA GLU A 28 -0.39 7.65 19.00
C GLU A 28 0.04 8.56 17.85
N ARG A 29 -0.57 9.74 17.73
CA ARG A 29 -0.33 10.70 16.66
C ARG A 29 -0.45 10.06 15.28
N ILE A 30 -1.48 9.25 15.08
CA ILE A 30 -1.74 8.62 13.78
C ILE A 30 -1.94 9.73 12.74
N GLU A 31 -1.14 9.68 11.69
CA GLU A 31 -1.28 10.58 10.55
C GLU A 31 -2.39 10.07 9.64
N MET A 32 -3.33 10.95 9.31
CA MET A 32 -4.45 10.63 8.44
C MET A 32 -4.48 11.60 7.27
N ARG A 33 -4.95 11.09 6.14
CA ARG A 33 -5.17 11.91 4.95
C ARG A 33 -6.25 12.96 5.23
N LEU A 34 -6.01 14.20 4.81
CA LEU A 34 -7.00 15.25 4.81
C LEU A 34 -7.82 15.26 3.51
N LYS A 35 -9.05 15.77 3.58
CA LYS A 35 -9.90 15.98 2.41
C LYS A 35 -9.26 16.94 1.44
N ASP A 36 -9.53 16.76 0.15
CA ASP A 36 -8.92 17.58 -0.91
C ASP A 36 -9.29 19.08 -0.74
N ASP A 37 -10.50 19.40 -0.28
CA ASP A 37 -10.90 20.79 0.05
C ASP A 37 -10.08 21.37 1.22
N ALA A 38 -9.87 20.56 2.27
CA ALA A 38 -9.09 20.97 3.44
C ALA A 38 -7.60 21.09 3.10
N ASN A 39 -7.10 20.27 2.17
CA ASN A 39 -5.75 20.39 1.61
C ASN A 39 -5.60 21.72 0.89
N ALA A 40 -6.54 22.08 0.01
CA ALA A 40 -6.53 23.34 -0.70
C ALA A 40 -6.55 24.55 0.26
N GLU A 41 -7.35 24.49 1.35
CA GLU A 41 -7.36 25.52 2.39
C GLU A 41 -6.00 25.68 3.10
N ILE A 42 -5.36 24.56 3.49
CA ILE A 42 -4.08 24.57 4.19
C ILE A 42 -2.98 25.08 3.27
N SER A 43 -2.95 24.58 2.03
CA SER A 43 -2.02 25.07 1.01
C SER A 43 -2.23 26.55 0.68
N ALA A 44 -3.47 27.05 0.70
CA ALA A 44 -3.75 28.48 0.53
C ALA A 44 -3.28 29.33 1.72
N MET A 45 -3.40 28.82 2.96
CA MET A 45 -2.86 29.50 4.15
C MET A 45 -1.33 29.47 4.19
N GLU A 46 -0.70 28.37 3.77
CA GLU A 46 0.75 28.21 3.70
C GLU A 46 1.36 28.95 2.49
N GLY A 47 0.60 29.09 1.40
CA GLY A 47 0.96 29.79 0.16
C GLY A 47 1.12 31.31 0.27
N LEU A 48 0.76 31.91 1.42
CA LEU A 48 1.17 33.28 1.74
C LEU A 48 2.68 33.40 2.10
N ARG A 49 3.40 32.27 2.17
CA ARG A 49 4.84 32.23 2.50
C ARG A 49 5.77 31.71 1.41
N CYS A 50 5.29 31.26 0.26
CA CYS A 50 6.17 30.90 -0.86
C CYS A 50 5.50 31.24 -2.20
N GLY A 51 6.14 32.11 -2.98
CA GLY A 51 5.77 32.32 -4.38
C GLY A 51 6.05 31.06 -5.19
N GLN A 52 5.07 30.66 -6.00
CA GLN A 52 5.08 29.51 -6.91
C GLN A 52 4.93 28.13 -6.22
N CYS A 53 3.69 27.65 -6.12
CA CYS A 53 3.40 26.23 -5.88
C CYS A 53 2.85 25.65 -7.18
N ASP A 54 3.52 24.63 -7.75
CA ASP A 54 2.94 23.79 -8.79
C ASP A 54 1.66 23.11 -8.27
N ASN A 55 0.64 22.98 -9.12
CA ASN A 55 -0.67 22.38 -8.82
C ASN A 55 -0.66 20.87 -8.46
N ASP A 56 0.52 20.28 -8.21
CA ASP A 56 0.74 18.85 -7.95
C ASP A 56 1.24 18.60 -6.50
N GLN A 57 0.74 19.36 -5.51
CA GLN A 57 0.99 19.03 -4.11
C GLN A 57 0.17 17.79 -3.70
N PRO A 58 0.78 16.82 -3.00
CA PRO A 58 0.10 15.60 -2.55
C PRO A 58 -1.02 15.96 -1.56
N PRO A 59 -1.93 15.01 -1.28
CA PRO A 59 -2.84 15.19 -0.16
C PRO A 59 -2.04 15.34 1.13
N ALA A 60 -2.26 16.43 1.86
CA ALA A 60 -1.59 16.66 3.13
C ALA A 60 -2.08 15.59 4.12
N TYR A 61 -1.13 14.89 4.73
CA TYR A 61 -1.41 14.09 5.90
C TYR A 61 -1.20 14.98 7.11
N ALA A 62 -2.06 14.83 8.10
CA ALA A 62 -1.94 15.55 9.35
C ALA A 62 -2.17 14.61 10.52
N VAL A 63 -1.53 14.91 11.64
CA VAL A 63 -1.74 14.20 12.89
C VAL A 63 -3.20 14.30 13.29
N PHE A 64 -3.83 13.15 13.53
CA PHE A 64 -5.22 13.07 13.93
C PHE A 64 -5.50 13.87 15.20
N THR A 65 -6.55 14.68 15.18
CA THR A 65 -7.00 15.48 16.32
C THR A 65 -8.49 15.26 16.56
N ARG A 66 -8.88 15.01 17.82
CA ARG A 66 -10.27 14.70 18.18
C ARG A 66 -11.21 15.92 18.10
N LYS A 67 -10.68 17.14 18.19
CA LYS A 67 -11.45 18.40 18.15
C LYS A 67 -12.34 18.45 16.90
N LEU A 68 -13.65 18.63 17.06
CA LEU A 68 -14.68 18.61 15.99
C LEU A 68 -14.30 19.41 14.73
N ASN A 69 -13.83 20.65 14.88
CA ASN A 69 -13.47 21.52 13.76
C ASN A 69 -12.31 20.96 12.90
N ARG A 70 -11.38 20.22 13.52
CA ARG A 70 -10.28 19.56 12.79
C ARG A 70 -10.66 18.14 12.38
N ARG A 71 -11.44 17.43 13.20
CA ARG A 71 -11.90 16.07 12.94
C ARG A 71 -12.61 15.93 11.59
N GLN A 72 -13.41 16.94 11.21
CA GLN A 72 -14.15 16.92 9.94
C GLN A 72 -13.28 17.15 8.70
N LYS A 73 -12.05 17.65 8.88
CA LYS A 73 -11.07 17.89 7.80
C LYS A 73 -10.35 16.63 7.37
N PHE A 74 -10.31 15.60 8.21
CA PHE A 74 -9.77 14.29 7.85
C PHE A 74 -10.70 13.59 6.88
N ASP A 75 -10.09 12.93 5.89
CA ASP A 75 -10.80 12.11 4.95
C ASP A 75 -11.39 10.89 5.67
N ARG A 76 -12.63 10.55 5.32
CA ARG A 76 -13.23 9.31 5.83
C ARG A 76 -12.68 8.16 5.00
N SER A 77 -12.56 6.98 5.60
CA SER A 77 -12.11 5.77 4.91
C SER A 77 -12.79 5.67 3.54
N ARG A 78 -11.99 5.50 2.48
CA ARG A 78 -12.41 5.55 1.06
C ARG A 78 -13.60 4.64 0.73
N LYS A 79 -13.84 3.63 1.56
CA LYS A 79 -14.97 2.68 1.50
C LYS A 79 -15.81 2.74 2.78
N GLY A 80 -16.90 3.49 2.71
CA GLY A 80 -17.89 3.62 3.78
C GLY A 80 -17.65 4.83 4.67
N ASP A 81 -18.72 5.36 5.26
CA ASP A 81 -18.71 6.61 6.04
C ASP A 81 -17.98 6.51 7.41
N ARG A 82 -16.97 5.64 7.51
CA ARG A 82 -16.20 5.36 8.71
C ARG A 82 -14.98 6.26 8.74
N LEU A 83 -14.64 6.76 9.93
CA LEU A 83 -13.44 7.57 10.13
C LEU A 83 -12.16 6.75 9.91
N PHE A 84 -12.08 5.57 10.54
CA PHE A 84 -10.91 4.69 10.48
C PHE A 84 -11.15 3.49 9.57
N SER A 85 -10.13 3.11 8.80
CA SER A 85 -10.10 1.87 8.01
C SER A 85 -10.18 0.64 8.93
N PRO A 86 -10.67 -0.52 8.44
CA PRO A 86 -10.71 -1.73 9.26
C PRO A 86 -9.34 -2.13 9.83
N LEU A 87 -8.27 -1.92 9.06
CA LEU A 87 -6.89 -2.18 9.49
C LEU A 87 -6.45 -1.23 10.61
N GLU A 88 -6.68 0.07 10.46
CA GLU A 88 -6.39 1.08 11.50
C GLU A 88 -7.12 0.75 12.80
N ARG A 89 -8.39 0.34 12.70
CA ARG A 89 -9.18 -0.07 13.88
C ARG A 89 -8.59 -1.30 14.56
N GLN A 90 -8.12 -2.28 13.79
CA GLN A 90 -7.46 -3.45 14.34
C GLN A 90 -6.16 -3.06 15.05
N ARG A 91 -5.30 -2.26 14.41
CA ARG A 91 -4.07 -1.73 15.01
C ARG A 91 -4.33 -0.97 16.31
N LEU A 92 -5.30 -0.06 16.31
CA LEU A 92 -5.71 0.68 17.50
C LEU A 92 -6.23 -0.23 18.62
N VAL A 93 -7.01 -1.26 18.29
CA VAL A 93 -7.50 -2.22 19.29
C VAL A 93 -6.35 -3.03 19.88
N PHE A 94 -5.41 -3.51 19.06
CA PHE A 94 -4.21 -4.20 19.56
C PHE A 94 -3.39 -3.31 20.49
N SER A 95 -3.17 -2.06 20.08
CA SER A 95 -2.44 -1.09 20.92
C SER A 95 -3.17 -0.73 22.22
N ILE A 96 -4.51 -0.79 22.27
CA ILE A 96 -5.26 -0.65 23.54
C ILE A 96 -5.06 -1.89 24.42
N ILE A 97 -5.04 -3.10 23.84
CA ILE A 97 -4.88 -4.35 24.61
C ILE A 97 -3.47 -4.43 25.20
N GLU A 98 -2.45 -4.16 24.39
CA GLU A 98 -1.03 -4.23 24.80
C GLU A 98 -0.55 -2.96 25.52
N GLY A 99 -1.29 -1.86 25.40
CA GLY A 99 -0.91 -0.59 26.00
C GLY A 99 -0.92 -0.61 27.53
N VAL A 100 -0.06 0.23 28.14
CA VAL A 100 0.09 0.37 29.60
C VAL A 100 -1.22 0.75 30.29
N ALA A 101 -1.49 0.16 31.47
CA ALA A 101 -2.71 0.38 32.24
C ALA A 101 -2.90 1.86 32.66
N GLU A 102 -1.82 2.56 33.02
CA GLU A 102 -1.84 3.98 33.40
C GLU A 102 -2.39 4.89 32.28
N LEU A 103 -2.16 4.51 31.03
CA LEU A 103 -2.62 5.22 29.84
C LEU A 103 -3.98 4.70 29.34
N GLY A 104 -4.68 3.89 30.14
CA GLY A 104 -5.96 3.31 29.80
C GLY A 104 -5.89 2.16 28.79
N GLY A 105 -4.73 1.51 28.68
CA GLY A 105 -4.61 0.20 28.03
C GLY A 105 -4.89 -0.95 29.00
N ALA A 106 -4.74 -2.20 28.53
CA ALA A 106 -5.00 -3.38 29.34
C ALA A 106 -3.73 -4.10 29.83
N GLU A 107 -2.55 -3.71 29.35
CA GLU A 107 -1.25 -4.29 29.68
C GLU A 107 -1.21 -5.82 29.51
N LEU A 108 -1.90 -6.29 28.48
CA LEU A 108 -2.01 -7.70 28.14
C LEU A 108 -1.11 -7.99 26.94
N ASP A 109 0.05 -8.61 27.21
CA ASP A 109 0.87 -9.20 26.16
C ASP A 109 0.18 -10.48 25.64
N LEU A 110 -0.34 -10.40 24.42
CA LEU A 110 -1.08 -11.50 23.81
C LEU A 110 -0.18 -12.69 23.46
N ASP A 111 1.09 -12.46 23.12
CA ASP A 111 2.04 -13.51 22.77
C ASP A 111 2.44 -14.32 24.01
N ASP A 112 2.69 -13.65 25.14
CA ASP A 112 2.94 -14.33 26.43
C ASP A 112 1.72 -15.15 26.88
N LEU A 113 0.51 -14.61 26.74
CA LEU A 113 -0.72 -15.33 27.11
C LEU A 113 -0.98 -16.56 26.23
N VAL A 114 -0.58 -16.53 24.96
CA VAL A 114 -0.61 -17.70 24.07
C VAL A 114 0.49 -18.69 24.46
N GLY A 115 1.71 -18.21 24.76
CA GLY A 115 2.83 -19.05 25.22
C GLY A 115 2.51 -19.82 26.50
N ARG A 116 1.81 -19.16 27.44
CA ARG A 116 1.32 -19.78 28.69
C ARG A 116 0.11 -20.69 28.51
N LYS A 117 -0.39 -20.87 27.27
CA LYS A 117 -1.59 -21.67 26.93
C LYS A 117 -2.87 -21.19 27.65
N ILE A 118 -2.91 -19.93 28.08
CA ILE A 118 -4.14 -19.31 28.60
C ILE A 118 -5.07 -19.02 27.43
N PHE A 119 -4.53 -18.46 26.35
CA PHE A 119 -5.21 -18.34 25.07
C PHE A 119 -4.72 -19.40 24.09
N SER A 120 -5.66 -19.95 23.32
CA SER A 120 -5.30 -20.87 22.24
C SER A 120 -4.64 -20.13 21.09
N THR A 121 -5.25 -19.04 20.63
CA THR A 121 -4.82 -18.19 19.50
C THR A 121 -5.60 -16.88 19.55
N TYR A 122 -5.02 -15.80 19.04
CA TYR A 122 -5.74 -14.59 18.67
C TYR A 122 -5.50 -14.30 17.18
N PHE A 123 -6.47 -13.68 16.51
CA PHE A 123 -6.33 -13.29 15.11
C PHE A 123 -7.26 -12.11 14.81
N ALA A 124 -6.83 -11.27 13.88
CA ALA A 124 -7.67 -10.21 13.33
C ALA A 124 -8.75 -10.82 12.43
N LEU A 125 -10.00 -10.36 12.60
CA LEU A 125 -11.09 -10.82 11.75
C LEU A 125 -11.06 -10.12 10.40
N HIS A 126 -11.10 -10.89 9.31
CA HIS A 126 -11.22 -10.32 7.97
C HIS A 126 -12.56 -9.60 7.77
N SER A 127 -12.53 -8.39 7.19
CA SER A 127 -13.73 -7.63 6.80
C SER A 127 -14.34 -8.20 5.51
N ALA A 128 -15.66 -8.02 5.33
CA ALA A 128 -16.36 -8.36 4.08
C ALA A 128 -15.81 -7.60 2.86
N GLU A 129 -15.13 -6.47 3.07
CA GLU A 129 -14.37 -5.72 2.05
C GLU A 129 -13.28 -6.57 1.37
N GLN A 130 -12.83 -7.66 2.02
CA GLN A 130 -11.94 -8.65 1.42
C GLN A 130 -12.57 -9.30 0.19
N LEU A 131 -13.88 -9.54 0.19
CA LEU A 131 -14.56 -10.19 -0.93
C LEU A 131 -14.52 -9.27 -2.15
N GLU A 132 -14.75 -7.97 -1.95
CA GLU A 132 -14.66 -6.98 -3.01
C GLU A 132 -13.23 -6.78 -3.50
N LEU A 133 -12.23 -6.78 -2.60
CA LEU A 133 -10.82 -6.76 -2.96
C LEU A 133 -10.44 -7.99 -3.78
N LYS A 134 -10.85 -9.19 -3.36
CA LYS A 134 -10.65 -10.44 -4.11
C LYS A 134 -11.33 -10.37 -5.47
N LEU A 135 -12.53 -9.80 -5.57
CA LEU A 135 -13.22 -9.63 -6.85
C LEU A 135 -12.51 -8.62 -7.74
N THR A 136 -11.98 -7.51 -7.22
CA THR A 136 -11.23 -6.54 -8.04
C THR A 136 -9.87 -7.09 -8.45
N TRP A 137 -9.16 -7.73 -7.52
CA TRP A 137 -7.85 -8.32 -7.72
C TRP A 137 -7.88 -9.56 -8.62
N ALA A 138 -8.82 -10.48 -8.42
CA ALA A 138 -8.99 -11.69 -9.22
C ALA A 138 -9.83 -11.47 -10.47
N SER A 139 -10.50 -10.32 -10.62
CA SER A 139 -11.12 -10.00 -11.90
C SER A 139 -10.03 -9.72 -12.92
N TRP A 140 -9.96 -10.59 -13.90
CA TRP A 140 -9.37 -10.34 -15.22
C TRP A 140 -9.97 -9.10 -15.93
N ARG A 141 -10.79 -8.27 -15.27
CA ARG A 141 -11.22 -6.95 -15.76
C ARG A 141 -10.12 -5.89 -15.67
N ALA A 142 -9.10 -6.07 -14.83
CA ALA A 142 -7.87 -5.27 -14.91
C ALA A 142 -7.09 -5.60 -16.18
N VAL A 143 -7.13 -6.88 -16.60
CA VAL A 143 -6.82 -7.32 -17.97
C VAL A 143 -8.04 -7.03 -18.85
N ARG A 144 -8.53 -5.78 -18.87
CA ARG A 144 -9.47 -5.36 -19.92
C ARG A 144 -8.73 -5.55 -21.23
N MET A 145 -8.98 -6.71 -21.84
CA MET A 145 -8.59 -7.07 -23.19
C MET A 145 -8.78 -5.83 -24.05
N TRP A 146 -7.64 -5.37 -24.56
CA TRP A 146 -7.48 -4.67 -25.82
C TRP A 146 -8.80 -4.24 -26.49
N PRO A 147 -9.12 -2.94 -26.51
CA PRO A 147 -10.08 -2.44 -27.46
C PRO A 147 -9.38 -1.40 -28.34
N TRP A 148 -8.50 -1.82 -29.25
CA TRP A 148 -8.18 -1.04 -30.46
C TRP A 148 -7.79 0.44 -30.26
N THR A 149 -6.97 0.78 -29.26
CA THR A 149 -6.43 2.16 -29.07
C THR A 149 -4.92 2.18 -29.19
N LEU A 150 -4.42 1.72 -30.33
CA LEU A 150 -3.16 2.17 -30.86
C LEU A 150 -3.48 3.38 -31.75
N HIS A 151 -3.75 4.53 -31.13
CA HIS A 151 -3.69 5.80 -31.84
C HIS A 151 -3.31 6.93 -30.88
N GLY A 152 -2.00 7.19 -30.84
CA GLY A 152 -1.42 8.44 -30.32
C GLY A 152 -0.93 8.39 -28.87
N LEU A 153 0.13 7.62 -28.60
CA LEU A 153 0.99 7.70 -27.40
C LEU A 153 1.18 9.17 -26.93
N PRO A 154 1.03 9.57 -25.65
CA PRO A 154 1.79 9.04 -24.49
C PRO A 154 1.08 9.03 -23.10
N ARG A 155 1.58 8.21 -22.14
CA ARG A 155 1.93 8.66 -20.76
C ARG A 155 3.39 8.23 -20.46
N ARG A 156 4.23 8.59 -21.44
CA ARG A 156 5.68 8.45 -21.59
C ARG A 156 6.31 7.06 -21.42
N ILE A 157 5.57 6.02 -21.79
CA ILE A 157 5.83 5.13 -22.94
C ILE A 157 5.23 3.75 -22.63
N LEU A 158 5.25 3.22 -21.41
CA LEU A 158 4.42 2.04 -21.03
C LEU A 158 3.98 2.00 -19.54
N PRO A 159 3.14 2.92 -19.01
CA PRO A 159 2.48 2.73 -17.71
C PRO A 159 1.03 2.22 -17.81
N ASP A 160 0.52 1.98 -19.02
CA ASP A 160 -0.93 1.75 -19.25
C ASP A 160 -1.23 0.56 -20.17
N LEU A 161 -0.29 -0.40 -20.28
CA LEU A 161 -0.56 -1.67 -20.97
C LEU A 161 -1.71 -2.47 -20.31
N GLY A 162 -2.20 -2.06 -19.14
CA GLY A 162 -3.22 -2.80 -18.37
C GLY A 162 -2.73 -4.18 -17.88
N ILE A 163 -1.50 -4.58 -18.21
CA ILE A 163 -0.99 -5.94 -17.98
C ILE A 163 -0.74 -6.19 -16.49
N CYS A 164 -0.54 -5.15 -15.65
CA CYS A 164 -0.26 -5.35 -14.24
C CYS A 164 -0.76 -4.25 -13.29
N GLN A 165 -1.74 -3.39 -13.64
CA GLN A 165 -2.17 -2.34 -12.71
C GLN A 165 -2.90 -2.92 -11.50
N GLN A 166 -2.16 -3.17 -10.41
CA GLN A 166 -2.74 -3.65 -9.17
C GLN A 166 -3.31 -2.45 -8.40
N PRO A 167 -4.48 -2.60 -7.74
CA PRO A 167 -5.05 -1.54 -6.91
C PRO A 167 -4.27 -1.42 -5.58
N LEU A 168 -3.02 -0.93 -5.64
CA LEU A 168 -2.07 -0.88 -4.53
C LEU A 168 -2.63 -0.15 -3.30
N ASP A 169 -3.39 0.94 -3.50
CA ASP A 169 -4.02 1.67 -2.39
C ASP A 169 -5.04 0.80 -1.65
N SER A 170 -5.83 -0.01 -2.37
CA SER A 170 -6.80 -0.92 -1.75
C SER A 170 -6.11 -2.10 -1.04
N VAL A 171 -5.00 -2.59 -1.60
CA VAL A 171 -4.17 -3.62 -0.96
C VAL A 171 -3.56 -3.09 0.33
N ARG A 172 -3.06 -1.85 0.31
CA ARG A 172 -2.52 -1.13 1.46
C ARG A 172 -3.56 -0.95 2.56
N ASP A 173 -4.74 -0.46 2.23
CA ASP A 173 -5.79 -0.20 3.23
C ASP A 173 -6.28 -1.49 3.92
N TYR A 174 -6.11 -2.66 3.27
CA TYR A 174 -6.54 -3.96 3.79
C TYR A 174 -5.43 -4.77 4.48
N PHE A 175 -4.28 -4.96 3.82
CA PHE A 175 -3.16 -5.77 4.31
C PHE A 175 -2.09 -4.95 5.04
N GLY A 176 -2.11 -3.64 4.87
CA GLY A 176 -1.09 -2.73 5.36
C GLY A 176 0.01 -2.47 4.33
N GLU A 177 0.87 -1.53 4.71
CA GLU A 177 1.83 -0.89 3.85
C GLU A 177 3.00 -1.83 3.52
N LYS A 178 3.46 -2.64 4.49
CA LYS A 178 4.51 -3.65 4.25
C LYS A 178 4.15 -4.62 3.13
N VAL A 179 2.92 -5.12 3.14
CA VAL A 179 2.41 -6.05 2.12
C VAL A 179 2.17 -5.30 0.80
N ALA A 180 1.65 -4.07 0.85
CA ALA A 180 1.44 -3.27 -0.35
C ALA A 180 2.76 -2.91 -1.06
N PHE A 181 3.82 -2.58 -0.32
CA PHE A 181 5.16 -2.34 -0.91
C PHE A 181 5.72 -3.59 -1.59
N TYR A 182 5.50 -4.77 -1.04
CA TYR A 182 5.90 -6.03 -1.69
C TYR A 182 5.19 -6.22 -3.03
N PHE A 183 3.86 -5.99 -3.07
CA PHE A 183 3.11 -6.08 -4.32
C PHE A 183 3.48 -4.97 -5.32
N ALA A 184 3.75 -3.75 -4.84
CA ALA A 184 4.24 -2.65 -5.65
C ALA A 184 5.60 -2.96 -6.30
N TRP A 185 6.51 -3.57 -5.53
CA TRP A 185 7.79 -4.07 -6.03
C TRP A 185 7.61 -5.15 -7.10
N MET A 186 6.73 -6.10 -6.85
CA MET A 186 6.43 -7.19 -7.77
C MET A 186 5.88 -6.66 -9.11
N GLU A 187 4.92 -5.74 -9.08
CA GLU A 187 4.38 -5.10 -10.29
C GLU A 187 5.49 -4.36 -11.06
N HIS A 188 6.27 -3.54 -10.36
CA HIS A 188 7.36 -2.77 -10.97
C HIS A 188 8.42 -3.68 -11.62
N TYR A 189 8.79 -4.76 -10.94
CA TYR A 189 9.75 -5.74 -11.44
C TYR A 189 9.22 -6.50 -12.66
N THR A 190 7.95 -6.91 -12.63
CA THR A 190 7.32 -7.63 -13.74
C THR A 190 7.26 -6.76 -15.00
N ILE A 191 6.88 -5.48 -14.87
CA ILE A 191 6.90 -4.52 -15.99
C ILE A 191 8.33 -4.34 -16.53
N SER A 192 9.32 -4.21 -15.64
CA SER A 192 10.72 -4.07 -16.04
C SER A 192 11.24 -5.31 -16.79
N LEU A 193 10.83 -6.52 -16.38
CA LEU A 193 11.15 -7.77 -17.07
C LEU A 193 10.48 -7.89 -18.43
N ILE A 194 9.26 -7.38 -18.61
CA ILE A 194 8.60 -7.33 -19.93
C ILE A 194 9.43 -6.47 -20.90
N VAL A 195 9.96 -5.33 -20.45
CA VAL A 195 10.83 -4.50 -21.28
C VAL A 195 12.11 -5.25 -21.66
N LEU A 196 12.73 -5.95 -20.69
CA LEU A 196 13.93 -6.74 -20.95
C LEU A 196 13.66 -7.94 -21.86
N SER A 197 12.51 -8.60 -21.73
CA SER A 197 12.15 -9.76 -22.55
C SER A 197 11.87 -9.37 -24.00
N LEU A 198 11.19 -8.23 -24.24
CA LEU A 198 11.01 -7.68 -25.58
C LEU A 198 12.34 -7.33 -26.24
N LEU A 199 13.25 -6.70 -25.50
CA LEU A 199 14.60 -6.42 -26.00
C LEU A 199 15.33 -7.73 -26.34
N SER A 200 15.25 -8.74 -25.46
CA SER A 200 15.90 -10.04 -25.67
C SER A 200 15.32 -10.78 -26.89
N LEU A 201 14.02 -10.65 -27.14
CA LEU A 201 13.34 -11.28 -28.28
C LEU A 201 13.81 -10.69 -29.62
N VAL A 202 14.11 -9.39 -29.67
CA VAL A 202 14.72 -8.76 -30.87
C VAL A 202 16.09 -9.37 -31.18
N PHE A 203 16.93 -9.57 -30.17
CA PHE A 203 18.24 -10.23 -30.33
C PHE A 203 18.10 -11.70 -30.79
N LEU A 204 17.02 -12.37 -30.39
CA LEU A 204 16.77 -13.76 -30.77
C LEU A 204 16.30 -13.87 -32.23
N ILE A 205 15.49 -12.93 -32.73
CA ILE A 205 14.97 -12.93 -34.10
C ILE A 205 16.07 -12.56 -35.11
N ASP A 206 16.97 -11.64 -34.76
CA ASP A 206 18.09 -11.25 -35.62
C ASP A 206 19.07 -12.40 -35.90
N GLN A 207 19.08 -13.44 -35.04
CA GLN A 207 20.00 -14.57 -35.13
C GLN A 207 19.23 -15.91 -35.13
N PRO A 208 18.56 -16.28 -36.25
CA PRO A 208 17.86 -17.55 -36.33
C PRO A 208 18.84 -18.72 -36.14
N THR A 209 18.53 -19.58 -35.17
CA THR A 209 19.31 -20.70 -34.62
C THR A 209 19.73 -21.81 -35.60
N TRP A 210 19.60 -21.59 -36.90
CA TRP A 210 19.99 -22.51 -37.97
C TRP A 210 21.42 -22.27 -38.49
N LEU A 211 22.11 -21.23 -38.02
CA LEU A 211 23.50 -20.92 -38.39
C LEU A 211 24.33 -20.54 -37.15
N SER A 212 25.09 -21.53 -36.64
CA SER A 212 26.34 -21.36 -35.87
C SER A 212 26.27 -20.72 -34.47
N SER A 213 27.17 -21.20 -33.60
CA SER A 213 27.37 -20.79 -32.20
C SER A 213 27.27 -19.28 -31.95
N TYR A 214 26.73 -18.90 -30.79
CA TYR A 214 26.75 -17.50 -30.32
C TYR A 214 28.18 -16.94 -30.35
N SER A 215 28.38 -15.86 -31.10
CA SER A 215 29.64 -15.12 -31.08
C SER A 215 29.90 -14.54 -29.69
N ALA A 216 31.15 -14.58 -29.23
CA ALA A 216 31.54 -13.93 -27.97
C ALA A 216 31.14 -12.44 -27.94
N TYR A 217 31.12 -11.79 -29.11
CA TYR A 217 30.68 -10.41 -29.27
C TYR A 217 29.19 -10.22 -28.90
N THR A 218 28.29 -11.09 -29.36
CA THR A 218 26.85 -10.94 -29.09
C THR A 218 26.52 -11.20 -27.62
N ILE A 219 27.19 -12.17 -26.99
CA ILE A 219 27.09 -12.45 -25.56
C ILE A 219 27.55 -11.24 -24.74
N ALA A 220 28.69 -10.64 -25.10
CA ALA A 220 29.22 -9.46 -24.41
C ALA A 220 28.28 -8.25 -24.51
N VAL A 221 27.71 -8.00 -25.70
CA VAL A 221 26.72 -6.93 -25.91
C VAL A 221 25.45 -7.17 -25.06
N PHE A 222 24.93 -8.40 -25.05
CA PHE A 222 23.76 -8.74 -24.22
C PHE A 222 24.05 -8.57 -22.71
N ALA A 223 25.23 -9.01 -22.25
CA ALA A 223 25.64 -8.83 -20.86
C ALA A 223 25.73 -7.34 -20.47
N ALA A 224 26.25 -6.48 -21.36
CA ALA A 224 26.28 -5.04 -21.13
C ALA A 224 24.87 -4.42 -21.04
N ILE A 225 23.93 -4.89 -21.86
CA ILE A 225 22.53 -4.44 -21.82
C ILE A 225 21.85 -4.90 -20.52
N VAL A 226 22.05 -6.13 -20.08
CA VAL A 226 21.52 -6.62 -18.79
C VAL A 226 22.11 -5.81 -17.63
N ALA A 227 23.42 -5.53 -17.64
CA ALA A 227 24.06 -4.69 -16.64
C ALA A 227 23.47 -3.27 -16.63
N MET A 228 23.24 -2.68 -17.80
CA MET A 228 22.58 -1.37 -17.92
C MET A 228 21.14 -1.42 -17.41
N TRP A 229 20.39 -2.47 -17.76
CA TRP A 229 19.02 -2.68 -17.30
C TRP A 229 18.94 -2.84 -15.78
N THR A 230 19.82 -3.62 -15.15
CA THR A 230 19.82 -3.80 -13.68
C THR A 230 20.04 -2.46 -12.96
N THR A 231 20.95 -1.63 -13.47
CA THR A 231 21.22 -0.30 -12.93
C THR A 231 20.02 0.63 -13.12
N GLY A 232 19.43 0.63 -14.32
CA GLY A 232 18.23 1.41 -14.62
C GLY A 232 17.02 0.98 -13.79
N TYR A 233 16.83 -0.32 -13.59
CA TYR A 233 15.78 -0.87 -12.73
C TYR A 233 15.95 -0.41 -11.28
N TYR A 234 17.17 -0.52 -10.74
CA TYR A 234 17.43 -0.09 -9.37
C TYR A 234 17.10 1.39 -9.17
N GLN A 235 17.53 2.27 -10.08
CA GLN A 235 17.21 3.70 -10.03
C GLN A 235 15.72 3.98 -10.23
N SER A 236 15.05 3.24 -11.10
CA SER A 236 13.61 3.35 -11.31
C SER A 236 12.84 2.95 -10.05
N TRP A 237 13.23 1.86 -9.40
CA TRP A 237 12.63 1.39 -8.16
C TRP A 237 12.83 2.39 -7.02
N THR A 238 14.02 2.96 -6.83
CA THR A 238 14.25 3.94 -5.75
C THR A 238 13.38 5.18 -5.90
N ARG A 239 13.18 5.66 -7.14
CA ARG A 239 12.26 6.77 -7.44
C ARG A 239 10.80 6.40 -7.21
N PHE A 240 10.40 5.21 -7.66
CA PHE A 240 9.03 4.72 -7.47
C PHE A 240 8.70 4.48 -6.00
N ASN A 241 9.64 3.91 -5.24
CA ASN A 241 9.52 3.72 -3.81
C ASN A 241 9.37 5.06 -3.09
N ALA A 242 10.22 6.06 -3.40
CA ALA A 242 10.09 7.40 -2.82
C ALA A 242 8.74 8.06 -3.13
N ALA A 243 8.21 7.87 -4.35
CA ALA A 243 6.90 8.37 -4.73
C ALA A 243 5.76 7.70 -3.94
N LEU A 244 5.85 6.38 -3.69
CA LEU A 244 4.88 5.66 -2.84
C LEU A 244 4.98 6.04 -1.37
N GLU A 245 6.20 6.15 -0.83
CA GLU A 245 6.44 6.62 0.53
C GLU A 245 5.84 8.01 0.75
N TYR A 246 5.99 8.90 -0.21
CA TYR A 246 5.38 10.23 -0.16
C TYR A 246 3.85 10.15 -0.23
N LYS A 247 3.31 9.43 -1.22
CA LYS A 247 1.86 9.27 -1.42
C LYS A 247 1.18 8.67 -0.19
N TRP A 248 1.85 7.76 0.51
CA TRP A 248 1.33 7.06 1.67
C TRP A 248 1.79 7.67 3.01
N CYS A 249 2.47 8.82 2.98
CA CYS A 249 3.03 9.51 4.15
C CYS A 249 3.83 8.62 5.10
N MET A 250 4.69 7.80 4.53
CA MET A 250 5.59 6.91 5.27
C MET A 250 6.99 7.49 5.46
N GLN A 251 7.19 8.79 5.22
CA GLN A 251 8.49 9.45 5.30
C GLN A 251 9.10 9.43 6.71
N SER A 252 8.24 9.44 7.74
CA SER A 252 8.64 9.42 9.15
C SER A 252 8.82 8.01 9.72
N TYR A 253 8.53 6.94 8.96
CA TYR A 253 8.60 5.55 9.44
C TYR A 253 10.03 4.99 9.57
N LYS A 254 11.07 5.85 9.61
CA LYS A 254 12.44 5.39 9.76
C LYS A 254 12.64 4.68 11.11
N ALA A 255 12.72 3.35 11.01
CA ALA A 255 13.47 2.40 11.83
C ALA A 255 13.64 2.77 13.32
N ASN A 256 12.66 2.39 14.12
CA ASN A 256 12.94 1.85 15.46
C ASN A 256 12.94 0.33 15.38
#